data_AF-A0A9D7MTD1-F1
#
_entry.id   AF-A0A9D7MTD1-F1
#
_cell.length_a   1.000
_cell.length_b   1.000
_cell.length_c   1.000
_cell.angle_alpha   90.00
_cell.angle_beta   90.00
_cell.angle_gamma   90.00
#
_symmetry.space_group_name_H-M   'P 1'
#
loop_
_entity.id
_entity.type
_entity.pdbx_description
1 polymer ?
#
loop_
_entity_poly.entity_id
_entity_poly.type
_entity_poly.pdbx_seq_one_letter_code
_entity_poly.pdbx_strand_id
1 'polypeptide(L)' 'MSQIKGIEERLISRFQWGITADIQPPNWEMRVAIIQQKFEEAKMEVPEEVVHFIASNVKDSIRTIEDASWE' A
#
# COMPACT_ATOMS: atom_id res chain seq x y z
N MET A 1 -9.97 -10.87 11.38
CA MET A 1 -11.41 -10.72 11.04
C MET A 1 -12.37 -10.83 12.23
N SER A 2 -11.96 -11.28 13.43
CA SER A 2 -12.85 -11.42 14.61
C SER A 2 -13.23 -10.10 15.31
N GLN A 3 -12.94 -8.94 14.71
CA GLN A 3 -13.08 -7.63 15.36
C GLN A 3 -14.11 -6.69 14.69
N ILE A 4 -14.84 -7.14 13.67
CA ILE A 4 -15.86 -6.28 13.04
C ILE A 4 -17.12 -6.29 13.91
N LYS A 5 -17.21 -5.31 14.82
CA LYS A 5 -18.37 -5.12 15.70
C LYS A 5 -19.61 -4.74 14.85
N GLY A 6 -20.73 -5.41 15.11
CA GLY A 6 -22.04 -5.10 14.49
C GLY A 6 -22.41 -5.93 13.27
N ILE A 7 -21.64 -6.97 12.92
CA ILE A 7 -21.97 -7.90 11.83
C ILE A 7 -22.55 -9.22 12.40
N GLU A 8 -23.59 -9.73 11.76
CA GLU A 8 -24.20 -11.03 12.09
C GLU A 8 -23.24 -12.20 11.83
N GLU A 9 -23.27 -13.21 12.71
CA GLU A 9 -22.35 -14.36 12.71
C GLU A 9 -22.36 -15.15 11.38
N ARG A 10 -23.51 -15.25 10.70
CA ARG A 10 -23.64 -15.90 9.38
C ARG A 10 -22.84 -15.21 8.28
N LEU A 11 -22.64 -13.89 8.37
CA LEU A 11 -21.84 -13.13 7.39
C LEU A 11 -20.34 -13.36 7.64
N ILE A 12 -19.93 -13.43 8.92
CA ILE A 12 -18.55 -13.78 9.30
C ILE A 12 -18.18 -15.17 8.76
N SER A 13 -19.06 -16.16 8.92
CA SER A 13 -18.86 -17.50 8.36
C SER A 13 -18.73 -17.50 6.84
N ARG A 14 -19.48 -16.63 6.12
CA ARG A 14 -19.33 -16.49 4.67
C ARG A 14 -17.99 -15.88 4.26
N PHE A 15 -17.51 -14.86 4.97
CA PHE A 15 -16.20 -14.25 4.69
C PHE A 15 -15.03 -15.21 4.94
N GLN A 16 -15.17 -16.14 5.89
CA GLN A 16 -14.17 -17.18 6.16
C GLN A 16 -14.10 -18.27 5.08
N TRP A 17 -15.18 -18.48 4.32
CA TRP A 17 -15.21 -19.48 3.23
C TRP A 17 -14.65 -18.93 1.91
N GLY A 18 -14.37 -17.62 1.84
CA GLY A 18 -13.62 -17.01 0.75
C GLY A 18 -12.10 -17.17 0.94
N ILE A 19 -11.35 -17.03 -0.15
CA ILE A 19 -9.89 -16.91 -0.09
C ILE A 19 -9.59 -15.59 0.64
N THR A 20 -9.09 -15.71 1.87
CA THR A 20 -8.61 -14.55 2.62
C THR A 20 -7.17 -14.28 2.18
N ALA A 21 -6.97 -13.16 1.49
CA ALA A 21 -5.64 -12.66 1.19
C ALA A 21 -5.22 -11.72 2.32
N ASP A 22 -4.12 -12.05 2.97
CA ASP A 22 -3.52 -11.17 3.96
C ASP A 22 -2.76 -10.05 3.24
N ILE A 23 -3.14 -8.80 3.48
CA ILE A 23 -2.48 -7.63 2.91
C ILE A 23 -1.47 -7.12 3.94
N GLN A 24 -0.21 -7.46 3.70
CA GLN A 24 0.89 -6.99 4.51
C GLN A 24 1.45 -5.68 3.94
N PRO A 25 2.02 -4.79 4.78
CA PRO A 25 2.75 -3.64 4.30
C PRO A 25 3.84 -4.05 3.31
N PRO A 26 4.06 -3.27 2.23
CA PRO A 26 5.11 -3.58 1.27
C PRO A 26 6.49 -3.54 1.94
N ASN A 27 7.35 -4.48 1.58
CA ASN A 27 8.76 -4.40 1.93
C ASN A 27 9.44 -3.21 1.21
N TRP A 28 10.70 -2.92 1.56
CA TRP A 28 11.42 -1.77 0.99
C TRP A 28 11.55 -1.85 -0.54
N GLU A 29 11.89 -3.01 -1.08
CA GLU A 29 12.03 -3.23 -2.53
C GLU A 29 10.72 -2.96 -3.27
N MET A 30 9.60 -3.42 -2.70
CA MET A 30 8.27 -3.18 -3.24
C MET A 30 7.87 -1.71 -3.14
N ARG A 31 8.27 -1.00 -2.06
CA ARG A 31 8.07 0.46 -1.97
C ARG A 31 8.82 1.21 -3.07
N VAL A 32 10.08 0.84 -3.34
CA VAL A 32 10.87 1.42 -4.44
C VAL A 32 10.16 1.20 -5.78
N ALA A 33 9.72 -0.04 -6.06
CA ALA A 33 9.02 -0.36 -7.30
C ALA A 33 7.72 0.45 -7.47
N ILE A 34 6.91 0.58 -6.41
CA ILE A 34 5.67 1.37 -6.44
C ILE A 34 5.96 2.85 -6.69
N ILE A 35 6.96 3.42 -6.02
CA ILE A 35 7.33 4.84 -6.18
C ILE A 35 7.85 5.09 -7.60
N GLN A 36 8.71 4.21 -8.10
CA GLN A 36 9.25 4.30 -9.46
C GLN A 36 8.13 4.26 -10.49
N GLN A 37 7.21 3.31 -10.37
CA GLN A 37 6.05 3.19 -11.25
C GLN A 37 5.17 4.45 -11.23
N LYS A 38 5.00 5.09 -10.06
CA LYS A 38 4.25 6.35 -9.96
C LYS A 38 4.95 7.51 -10.68
N PHE A 39 6.27 7.62 -10.60
CA PHE A 39 7.00 8.66 -11.34
C PHE A 39 6.95 8.42 -12.84
N GLU A 40 7.01 7.16 -13.28
CA GLU A 40 6.81 6.77 -14.67
C GLU A 40 5.40 7.14 -15.18
N GLU A 41 4.36 6.86 -14.38
CA GLU A 41 2.97 7.27 -14.68
C GLU A 41 2.81 8.79 -14.75
N ALA A 42 3.51 9.52 -13.88
CA ALA A 42 3.55 10.99 -13.87
C ALA A 42 4.47 11.58 -14.97
N LYS A 43 5.17 10.75 -15.74
CA LYS A 43 6.19 11.16 -16.74
C LYS A 43 7.27 12.07 -16.15
N MET A 44 7.65 11.81 -14.91
CA MET A 44 8.67 12.54 -14.19
C MET A 44 9.94 11.69 -14.12
N GLU A 45 11.05 12.23 -14.62
CA GLU A 45 12.36 11.62 -14.39
C GLU A 45 12.86 12.04 -13.01
N VAL A 46 13.03 11.06 -12.13
CA VAL A 46 13.50 11.27 -10.77
C VAL A 46 14.78 10.45 -10.55
N PRO A 47 15.84 11.03 -9.98
CA PRO A 47 17.05 10.28 -9.63
C PRO A 47 16.75 9.14 -8.67
N GLU A 48 17.41 8.00 -8.87
CA GLU A 48 17.24 6.80 -8.05
C GLU A 48 17.49 7.07 -6.55
N GLU A 49 18.44 7.95 -6.22
CA GLU A 49 18.74 8.36 -4.85
C GLU A 49 17.51 8.99 -4.15
N VAL A 50 16.71 9.76 -4.88
CA VAL A 50 15.49 10.38 -4.36
C VAL A 50 14.42 9.32 -4.14
N VAL A 51 14.28 8.37 -5.05
CA VAL A 51 13.35 7.23 -4.91
C VAL A 51 13.70 6.40 -3.67
N HIS A 52 14.98 6.07 -3.49
CA HIS A 52 15.47 5.35 -2.31
C HIS A 52 15.27 6.14 -1.01
N PHE A 53 15.49 7.45 -1.05
CA PHE A 53 15.21 8.32 0.09
C PHE A 53 13.73 8.29 0.47
N ILE A 54 12.82 8.44 -0.49
CA ILE A 54 11.37 8.39 -0.25
C ILE A 54 10.98 7.00 0.30
N ALA A 55 11.43 5.92 -0.34
CA ALA A 55 11.11 4.54 0.05
C ALA A 55 11.59 4.17 1.47
N SER A 56 12.65 4.83 1.95
CA SER A 56 13.21 4.64 3.29
C SER A 56 12.48 5.43 4.37
N ASN A 57 11.81 6.52 3.99
CA ASN A 57 11.09 7.40 4.92
C ASN A 57 9.59 7.10 5.01
N VAL A 58 8.99 6.43 4.02
CA VAL A 58 7.58 6.00 4.07
C VAL A 58 7.47 4.68 4.83
N LYS A 59 7.00 4.71 6.08
CA LYS A 59 6.97 3.54 6.96
C LYS A 59 5.62 2.83 7.08
N ASP A 60 4.50 3.55 7.06
CA ASP A 60 3.24 2.96 7.56
C ASP A 60 2.05 3.00 6.58
N SER A 61 2.14 3.73 5.46
CA SER A 61 1.05 3.76 4.49
C SER A 61 1.53 4.22 3.10
N ILE A 62 1.32 3.37 2.09
CA ILE A 62 1.50 3.75 0.68
C ILE A 62 0.58 4.92 0.33
N ARG A 63 -0.57 5.05 1.01
CA ARG A 63 -1.54 6.13 0.80
C ARG A 63 -0.95 7.52 1.02
N THR A 64 0.05 7.66 1.89
CA THR A 64 0.77 8.94 2.06
C THR A 64 1.54 9.35 0.80
N ILE A 65 1.96 8.38 -0.02
CA ILE A 65 2.57 8.62 -1.34
C ILE A 65 1.51 8.99 -2.38
N GLU A 66 0.28 8.48 -2.22
CA GLU A 66 -0.87 8.79 -3.09
C GLU A 66 -1.50 10.15 -2.80
N ASP A 67 -1.57 10.52 -1.52
CA ASP A 67 -2.14 11.80 -1.05
C ASP A 67 -1.13 12.95 -1.11
N ALA A 68 0.16 12.66 -1.36
CA ALA A 68 1.12 13.68 -1.74
C ALA A 68 0.70 14.21 -3.12
N SER A 69 -0.19 15.20 -3.12
CA SER A 69 -0.52 15.96 -4.31
C SER A 69 0.77 16.63 -4.80
N TRP A 70 1.37 16.03 -5.81
CA TRP A 70 2.57 16.51 -6.51
C TRP A 70 2.22 17.70 -7.43
N GLU A 71 1.50 18.70 -6.90
CA GLU A 71 1.28 20.00 -7.56
C GLU A 71 2.52 20.88 -7.54
#